data_AF-A0A3C1VLI0-F1
#
_entry.id   AF-A0A3C1VLI0-F1
#
_cell.length_a   1.000
_cell.length_b   1.000
_cell.length_c   1.000
_cell.angle_alpha   90.00
_cell.angle_beta   90.00
_cell.angle_gamma   90.00
#
_symmetry.space_group_name_H-M   'P 1'
#
loop_
_entity.id
_entity.type
_entity.pdbx_description
1 polymer ?
#
loop_
_entity_poly.entity_id
_entity_poly.type
_entity_poly.pdbx_seq_one_letter_code
_entity_poly.pdbx_strand_id
1 'polypeptide(L)' 'ARIKDIWIMQSKLEKMHPKKVDDLLQNPRFRMAYDFLLLRSQSINPELEDVAKFWTKAQQ' A
#
# COMPACT_ATOMS: atom_id res chain seq x y z
N ALA A 1 18.37 -6.08 -0.28
CA ALA A 1 17.54 -5.47 0.79
C ALA A 1 16.22 -4.87 0.27
N ARG A 2 16.22 -4.09 -0.82
CA ARG A 2 15.08 -3.24 -1.25
C ARG A 2 13.74 -3.95 -1.54
N ILE A 3 13.75 -5.13 -2.14
CA ILE A 3 12.51 -5.85 -2.53
C ILE A 3 11.78 -6.41 -1.31
N LYS A 4 12.50 -6.98 -0.34
CA LYS A 4 11.91 -7.59 0.87
C LYS A 4 11.11 -6.56 1.67
N ASP A 5 11.61 -5.32 1.75
CA ASP A 5 10.92 -4.22 2.44
C ASP A 5 9.60 -3.84 1.75
N ILE A 6 9.57 -3.84 0.41
CA ILE A 6 8.35 -3.57 -0.38
C ILE A 6 7.31 -4.65 -0.12
N TRP A 7 7.72 -5.93 -0.11
CA TRP A 7 6.81 -7.04 0.21
C TRP A 7 6.29 -6.98 1.65
N ILE A 8 7.13 -6.62 2.63
CA ILE A 8 6.69 -6.41 4.01
C ILE A 8 5.68 -5.25 4.10
N MET A 9 5.87 -4.20 3.30
CA MET A 9 4.93 -3.09 3.22
C MET A 9 3.59 -3.50 2.60
N GLN A 10 3.57 -4.38 1.59
CA GLN A 10 2.31 -4.87 1.01
C GLN A 10 1.39 -5.43 2.09
N SER A 11 1.89 -6.32 2.95
CA SER A 11 1.08 -6.91 4.02
C SER A 11 0.59 -5.88 5.06
N LYS A 12 1.28 -4.74 5.20
CA LYS A 12 0.84 -3.64 6.08
C LYS A 12 -0.24 -2.79 5.41
N LEU A 13 -0.09 -2.50 4.11
CA LEU A 13 -1.06 -1.75 3.31
C LEU A 13 -2.37 -2.53 3.16
N GLU A 14 -2.29 -3.85 2.94
CA GLU A 14 -3.44 -4.75 2.86
C GLU A 14 -4.24 -4.78 4.18
N LYS A 15 -3.57 -4.70 5.33
CA LYS A 15 -4.23 -4.68 6.65
C LYS A 15 -4.88 -3.35 7.02
N MET A 16 -4.52 -2.25 6.35
CA MET A 16 -5.10 -0.91 6.55
C MET A 16 -5.29 -0.51 8.03
N HIS A 17 -4.26 -0.70 8.87
CA HIS A 17 -4.38 -0.34 10.29
C HIS A 17 -4.56 1.18 10.45
N PRO A 18 -5.74 1.69 10.87
CA PRO A 18 -6.04 3.13 10.84
C PRO A 18 -5.08 3.94 11.71
N LYS A 19 -4.63 3.40 12.84
CA LYS A 19 -3.63 4.03 13.72
C LYS A 19 -2.23 4.16 13.14
N LYS A 20 -1.93 3.45 12.05
CA LYS A 20 -0.61 3.44 11.39
C LYS A 20 -0.65 4.03 9.99
N VAL A 21 -1.80 4.58 9.58
CA VAL A 21 -1.96 5.17 8.25
C VAL A 21 -0.98 6.33 8.08
N ASP A 22 -0.93 7.24 9.05
CA ASP A 22 0.00 8.38 9.02
C ASP A 22 1.48 7.93 9.00
N ASP A 23 1.85 6.98 9.87
CA ASP A 23 3.20 6.41 9.90
C ASP A 23 3.60 5.76 8.56
N LEU A 24 2.65 5.12 7.89
CA LEU A 24 2.86 4.46 6.61
C LEU A 24 3.00 5.50 5.49
N LEU A 25 2.17 6.55 5.48
CA LEU A 25 2.23 7.63 4.50
C LEU A 25 3.53 8.44 4.59
N GLN A 26 4.04 8.65 5.81
CA GLN A 26 5.32 9.35 6.04
C GLN A 26 6.55 8.52 5.61
N ASN A 27 6.37 7.23 5.30
CA ASN A 27 7.50 6.40 4.93
C ASN A 27 7.95 6.68 3.49
N PRO A 28 9.25 6.94 3.23
CA PRO A 28 9.75 7.23 1.88
C PRO A 28 9.54 6.08 0.88
N ARG A 29 9.33 4.85 1.35
CA ARG A 29 9.07 3.68 0.50
C ARG A 29 7.58 3.43 0.26
N PHE A 30 6.70 4.19 0.90
CA PHE A 30 5.26 4.08 0.70
C PHE A 30 4.90 4.18 -0.77
N ARG A 31 5.47 5.15 -1.50
CA ARG A 31 5.17 5.34 -2.92
C ARG A 31 5.48 4.09 -3.75
N MET A 32 6.66 3.50 -3.56
CA MET A 32 7.04 2.27 -4.27
C MET A 32 6.11 1.10 -3.93
N ALA A 33 5.73 0.97 -2.66
CA ALA A 33 4.79 -0.07 -2.22
C ALA A 33 3.37 0.19 -2.76
N TYR A 34 2.91 1.43 -2.77
CA TYR A 34 1.61 1.82 -3.27
C TYR A 34 1.50 1.59 -4.79
N ASP A 35 2.51 1.99 -5.56
CA ASP A 35 2.53 1.73 -7.01
C ASP A 35 2.48 0.22 -7.31
N PHE A 36 3.19 -0.60 -6.52
CA PHE A 36 3.12 -2.04 -6.65
C PHE A 36 1.75 -2.63 -6.24
N LEU A 37 1.12 -2.06 -5.20
CA LEU A 37 -0.23 -2.44 -4.76
C LEU A 37 -1.25 -2.13 -5.87
N LEU A 38 -1.14 -0.98 -6.52
CA LEU A 38 -2.02 -0.56 -7.62
C LEU A 38 -1.89 -1.49 -8.84
N LEU A 39 -0.67 -1.87 -9.20
CA LEU A 39 -0.44 -2.85 -10.27
C LEU A 39 -1.05 -4.22 -9.92
N ARG A 40 -0.92 -4.66 -8.67
CA ARG A 40 -1.52 -5.91 -8.17
C ARG A 40 -3.05 -5.84 -8.18
N SER A 41 -3.64 -4.71 -7.79
CA SER A 41 -5.10 -4.56 -7.78
C SER A 41 -5.69 -4.60 -9.19
N GLN A 42 -4.99 -4.02 -10.16
CA GLN A 42 -5.42 -3.99 -11.55
C GLN A 42 -5.22 -5.33 -12.29
N SER A 43 -4.21 -6.12 -11.91
CA SER A 43 -3.80 -7.29 -12.69
C SER A 43 -4.16 -8.63 -12.06
N ILE A 44 -4.02 -8.76 -10.74
CA ILE A 44 -4.01 -10.07 -10.06
C ILE A 44 -5.20 -10.20 -9.11
N ASN A 45 -5.44 -9.18 -8.26
CA ASN A 45 -6.43 -9.26 -7.19
C ASN A 45 -7.34 -8.02 -7.20
N PRO A 46 -8.50 -8.09 -7.88
CA PRO A 46 -9.49 -7.00 -7.90
C PRO A 46 -9.98 -6.59 -6.51
N GLU A 47 -9.97 -7.50 -5.53
CA GLU A 47 -10.32 -7.22 -4.13
C GLU A 47 -9.41 -6.17 -3.48
N LEU A 48 -8.19 -5.99 -3.99
CA LEU A 48 -7.26 -4.96 -3.52
C LEU A 48 -7.60 -3.56 -4.06
N GLU A 49 -8.57 -3.45 -4.98
CA GLU A 49 -8.96 -2.16 -5.56
C GLU A 49 -9.56 -1.23 -4.50
N ASP A 50 -10.35 -1.75 -3.56
CA ASP A 50 -10.91 -0.98 -2.46
C ASP A 50 -9.81 -0.50 -1.49
N VAL A 51 -8.80 -1.34 -1.26
CA VAL A 51 -7.60 -1.00 -0.48
C VAL A 51 -6.83 0.13 -1.18
N ALA A 52 -6.61 0.03 -2.49
CA ALA A 52 -5.93 1.05 -3.28
C ALA A 52 -6.71 2.38 -3.27
N LYS A 53 -8.04 2.34 -3.40
CA LYS A 53 -8.92 3.52 -3.29
C LYS A 53 -8.83 4.18 -1.92
N PHE A 54 -8.79 3.39 -0.84
CA PHE A 54 -8.58 3.90 0.52
C PHE A 54 -7.25 4.65 0.63
N TRP A 55 -6.15 4.04 0.20
CA TRP A 55 -4.82 4.67 0.28
C TRP A 55 -4.69 5.89 -0.64
N THR A 56 -5.36 5.90 -1.79
CA THR A 56 -5.47 7.10 -2.66
C THR A 56 -6.07 8.27 -1.89
N LYS A 57 -7.17 8.03 -1.18
CA LYS A 57 -7.84 9.05 -0.37
C LYS A 57 -7.02 9.47 0.84
N ALA A 58 -6.32 8.54 1.47
CA ALA A 58 -5.47 8.82 2.62
C ALA A 58 -4.22 9.67 2.27
N GLN A 59 -3.79 9.65 1.00
CA GLN A 59 -2.64 10.44 0.53
C GLN A 59 -3.00 11.88 0.10
N GLN A 60 -4.30 12.22 0.00
CA GLN A 60 -4.79 13.58 -0.31
C GLN A 60 -4.93 14.41 0.96
#